data_AF-A0A8T1AQK3-F1
#
_entry.id   AF-A0A8T1AQK3-F1
#
_cell.length_a   1.000
_cell.length_b   1.000
_cell.length_c   1.000
_cell.angle_alpha   90.00
_cell.angle_beta   90.00
_cell.angle_gamma   90.00
#
_symmetry.space_group_name_H-M   'P 1'
#
loop_
_entity.id
_entity.type
_entity.pdbx_description
1 polymer ?
#
loop_
_entity_poly.entity_id
_entity_poly.type
_entity_poly.pdbx_seq_one_letter_code
_entity_poly.pdbx_strand_id
1 'polypeptide(L)' 'MMMQKLAPDLGLCNGTRLCIAELKPHVIHATIMTGERQGQHVLTPKVVFISDGDSREFPFRLQRK' A
#
# COMPACT_ATOMS: atom_id res chain seq x y z
N MET A 1 -0.81 -3.25 7.58
CA MET A 1 -0.47 -1.83 7.86
C MET A 1 0.26 -1.28 6.65
N MET A 2 0.03 -0.02 6.27
CA MET A 2 0.65 0.62 5.11
C MET A 2 2.15 0.86 5.34
N MET A 3 2.99 0.56 4.35
CA MET A 3 4.46 0.65 4.44
C MET A 3 5.08 1.81 3.64
N GLN A 4 4.26 2.58 2.92
CA GLN A 4 4.71 3.68 2.07
C GLN A 4 3.84 4.93 2.23
N LYS A 5 4.44 6.11 2.07
CA LYS A 5 3.74 7.40 2.05
C LYS A 5 3.11 7.56 0.67
N LEU A 6 1.78 7.56 0.61
CA LEU A 6 1.05 7.65 -0.65
C LEU A 6 0.36 9.01 -0.79
N ALA A 7 -0.40 9.41 0.24
CA ALA A 7 -1.16 10.65 0.28
C ALA A 7 -1.35 11.07 1.74
N PRO A 8 -0.37 11.77 2.35
CA PRO A 8 -0.42 12.16 3.75
C PRO A 8 -1.61 13.06 4.08
N ASP A 9 -1.98 13.94 3.15
CA ASP A 9 -3.17 14.79 3.20
C ASP A 9 -4.46 13.98 3.34
N LEU A 10 -4.52 12.78 2.73
CA LEU A 10 -5.63 11.83 2.81
C LEU A 10 -5.48 10.81 3.97
N GLY A 11 -4.49 10.96 4.85
CA GLY A 11 -4.23 10.03 5.95
C GLY A 11 -3.61 8.69 5.53
N LEU A 12 -3.05 8.61 4.32
CA LEU A 12 -2.36 7.45 3.77
C LEU A 12 -0.85 7.60 3.91
N CYS A 13 -0.36 7.35 5.11
CA CYS A 13 1.06 7.40 5.47
C CYS A 13 1.57 6.04 5.96
N ASN A 14 2.89 5.94 6.15
CA ASN A 14 3.48 4.78 6.81
C ASN A 14 2.82 4.59 8.17
N GLY A 15 2.41 3.37 8.48
CA GLY A 15 1.76 3.07 9.75
C GLY A 15 0.23 3.13 9.72
N THR A 16 -0.42 3.64 8.65
CA THR A 16 -1.88 3.64 8.55
C THR A 16 -2.40 2.20 8.61
N ARG A 17 -3.27 1.92 9.60
CA ARG A 17 -3.95 0.63 9.72
C ARG A 17 -5.15 0.63 8.77
N LEU A 18 -5.15 -0.34 7.87
CA LEU A 18 -6.15 -0.51 6.83
C LEU A 18 -6.77 -1.90 6.96
N CYS A 19 -8.10 -1.99 6.81
CA CYS A 19 -8.83 -3.23 6.65
C CYS A 19 -9.16 -3.43 5.17
N ILE A 20 -8.77 -4.55 4.58
CA ILE A 20 -9.00 -4.81 3.14
C ILE A 20 -10.48 -5.13 2.93
N ALA A 21 -11.13 -4.41 2.03
CA ALA A 21 -12.50 -4.67 1.59
C ALA A 21 -12.51 -5.52 0.31
N GLU A 22 -11.64 -5.20 -0.65
CA GLU A 22 -11.56 -5.91 -1.94
C GLU A 22 -10.15 -5.84 -2.54
N LEU A 23 -9.73 -6.89 -3.23
CA LEU A 23 -8.48 -6.93 -4.00
C LEU A 23 -8.79 -6.98 -5.49
N LYS A 24 -8.45 -5.90 -6.20
CA LYS A 24 -8.60 -5.81 -7.66
C LYS A 24 -7.23 -6.04 -8.34
N PRO A 25 -7.20 -6.24 -9.68
CA PRO A 25 -5.95 -6.51 -10.39
C PRO A 25 -4.85 -5.45 -10.17
N HIS A 26 -5.23 -4.17 -10.09
CA HIS A 26 -4.29 -3.05 -9.99
C HIS A 26 -4.44 -2.20 -8.73
N VAL A 27 -5.50 -2.41 -7.94
CA VAL A 27 -5.79 -1.61 -6.75
C VAL A 27 -6.24 -2.48 -5.58
N ILE A 28 -5.95 -2.00 -4.38
CA ILE A 28 -6.43 -2.55 -3.11
C ILE A 28 -7.48 -1.57 -2.59
N HIS A 29 -8.71 -2.05 -2.41
CA HIS A 29 -9.75 -1.29 -1.74
C HIS A 29 -9.71 -1.63 -0.26
N ALA A 30 -9.57 -0.60 0.57
CA ALA A 30 -9.48 -0.76 2.01
C ALA A 30 -10.21 0.36 2.75
N THR A 31 -10.40 0.16 4.05
CA THR A 31 -10.99 1.13 4.96
C THR A 31 -9.97 1.50 6.04
N ILE A 32 -9.84 2.78 6.35
CA ILE A 32 -8.97 3.26 7.44
C ILE A 32 -9.55 2.83 8.78
N MET A 33 -8.72 2.19 9.61
CA MET A 33 -9.17 1.61 10.88
C MET A 33 -9.04 2.56 12.07
N THR A 34 -8.23 3.61 11.98
CA THR A 34 -7.84 4.44 13.13
C THR A 34 -7.63 5.90 12.75
N GLY A 35 -7.75 6.80 13.74
CA GLY A 35 -7.48 8.24 13.58
C GLY A 35 -8.69 9.00 13.03
N GLU A 36 -8.49 10.28 12.70
CA GLU A 36 -9.56 11.20 12.28
C GLU A 36 -10.32 10.75 11.02
N ARG A 37 -9.66 9.94 10.19
CA ARG A 37 -10.21 9.43 8.92
C ARG A 37 -10.73 7.99 9.03
N GLN A 38 -10.93 7.47 10.24
CA GLN A 38 -11.48 6.14 10.45
C GLN A 38 -12.81 5.94 9.70
N GLY A 39 -13.00 4.76 9.11
CA GLY A 39 -14.18 4.41 8.32
C GLY A 39 -14.13 4.89 6.87
N GLN A 40 -13.19 5.75 6.49
CA GLN A 40 -13.06 6.20 5.11
C GLN A 40 -12.52 5.09 4.20
N HIS A 41 -13.13 4.95 3.04
CA HIS A 41 -12.68 4.04 1.98
C HIS A 41 -11.56 4.68 1.16
N VAL A 42 -10.56 3.86 0.83
CA VAL A 42 -9.38 4.27 0.06
C VAL A 42 -9.05 3.21 -0.98
N LEU A 43 -8.58 3.69 -2.13
CA LEU A 43 -8.03 2.84 -3.19
C LEU A 43 -6.54 3.08 -3.26
N THR A 44 -5.74 2.05 -3.00
CA THR A 44 -4.27 2.14 -3.09
C THR A 44 -3.77 1.30 -4.27
N PRO A 45 -2.83 1.81 -5.08
CA PRO A 45 -2.23 1.01 -6.14
C PRO A 45 -1.58 -0.25 -5.56
N LYS A 46 -1.76 -1.39 -6.24
CA LYS A 46 -1.10 -2.64 -5.88
C LYS A 46 0.34 -2.58 -6.37
N VAL A 47 1.27 -2.33 -5.44
CA VAL A 47 2.71 -2.33 -5.72
C VAL A 47 3.29 -3.70 -5.39
N VAL A 48 3.95 -4.32 -6.36
CA VAL A 48 4.63 -5.61 -6.19
C VAL A 48 6.14 -5.38 -6.21
N PHE A 49 6.79 -5.73 -5.11
CA PHE A 49 8.24 -5.78 -5.00
C PHE A 49 8.70 -7.21 -5.19
N ILE A 50 9.60 -7.42 -6.15
CA ILE A 50 10.22 -8.72 -6.39
C ILE A 50 11.65 -8.67 -5.86
N SER A 51 11.98 -9.57 -4.94
CA SER A 51 13.34 -9.77 -4.44
C SER A 51 13.95 -10.99 -5.14
N ASP A 52 14.90 -10.77 -6.04
CA ASP A 52 15.58 -11.81 -6.82
C ASP A 52 16.85 -12.29 -6.08
N GLY A 53 16.71 -12.83 -4.86
CA GLY A 53 17.83 -13.41 -4.09
C GLY A 53 19.06 -12.51 -3.84
N ASP A 54 20.17 -13.09 -3.36
CA ASP A 54 21.42 -12.40 -2.94
C ASP A 54 22.27 -11.81 -4.08
N SER A 55 21.78 -11.78 -5.33
CA SER A 55 22.64 -11.64 -6.52
C SER A 55 22.43 -10.38 -7.36
N ARG A 56 21.98 -9.24 -6.78
CA ARG A 56 21.85 -7.98 -7.55
C ARG A 56 22.22 -6.71 -6.80
N GLU A 57 22.68 -5.71 -7.57
CA GLU A 57 23.04 -4.34 -7.14
C GLU A 57 21.91 -3.57 -6.42
N PHE A 58 20.66 -4.00 -6.56
CA PHE A 58 19.50 -3.32 -5.99
C PHE A 58 18.68 -4.26 -5.10
N PRO A 59 18.15 -3.79 -3.96
CA PRO A 59 17.47 -4.62 -2.95
C PRO A 59 16.13 -5.21 -3.42
N PHE A 60 15.53 -4.67 -4.48
CA PHE A 60 14.29 -5.17 -5.09
C PHE A 60 14.11 -4.58 -6.49
N ARG A 61 13.23 -5.20 -7.28
CA ARG A 61 12.72 -4.64 -8.53
C ARG A 61 11.26 -4.28 -8.39
N LEU A 62 10.92 -3.06 -8.84
CA LEU A 62 9.54 -2.62 -8.94
C LEU A 62 8.92 -3.23 -10.20
N GLN A 63 7.92 -4.09 -10.04
CA GLN A 63 7.16 -4.60 -11.17
C GLN A 63 6.01 -3.63 -11.50
N ARG A 64 6.15 -2.91 -12.62
CA ARG A 64 5.07 -2.16 -13.25
C ARG A 64 4.55 -3.02 -14.41
N LYS A 65 3.23 -3.23 -14.47
CA LYS A 65 2.57 -3.80 -15.66
C LYS A 65 2.12 -2.67 -16.56
#